data_AF-A0A3L6SF10-F1
#
_entry.id   AF-A0A3L6SF10-F1
#
_cell.length_a   1.000
_cell.length_b   1.000
_cell.length_c   1.000
_cell.angle_alpha   90.00
_cell.angle_beta   90.00
_cell.angle_gamma   90.00
#
_symmetry.space_group_name_H-M   'P 1'
#
loop_
_entity.id
_entity.type
_entity.pdbx_description
1 polymer ?
#
loop_
_entity_poly.entity_id
_entity_poly.type
_entity_poly.pdbx_seq_one_letter_code
_entity_poly.pdbx_strand_id
1 'polypeptide(L)' 'MVLLPPLLMATDPDPLQDFCVADLSGTPSVNGHPCLPPSSAGDEFLFSTRIASGGDPLANPNGSNVTELDVSE' A
#
# COMPACT_ATOMS: atom_id res chain seq x y z
N MET A 1 17.66 -9.16 -38.04
CA MET A 1 16.50 -9.05 -37.13
C MET A 1 17.04 -8.72 -35.75
N VAL A 2 17.11 -7.43 -35.41
CA VAL A 2 17.56 -6.99 -34.08
C VAL A 2 16.34 -7.09 -33.17
N LEU A 3 16.32 -8.05 -32.26
CA LEU A 3 15.34 -8.11 -31.18
C LEU A 3 15.68 -7.00 -30.20
N LEU A 4 14.92 -5.90 -30.26
CA LEU A 4 14.94 -4.89 -29.21
C LEU A 4 14.43 -5.56 -27.93
N PRO A 5 15.17 -5.53 -26.81
CA PRO A 5 14.68 -6.12 -25.58
C PRO A 5 13.37 -5.41 -25.20
N PRO A 6 12.29 -6.14 -24.84
CA PRO A 6 11.11 -5.49 -24.34
C PRO A 6 11.52 -4.63 -23.13
N LEU A 7 11.11 -3.36 -23.12
CA LEU A 7 11.16 -2.54 -21.92
C LEU A 7 10.32 -3.27 -20.87
N LEU A 8 10.99 -3.96 -19.95
CA LEU A 8 10.38 -4.58 -18.79
C LEU A 8 9.97 -3.45 -17.83
N MET A 9 8.74 -3.00 -17.96
CA MET A 9 8.09 -2.12 -17.00
C MET A 9 7.47 -3.01 -15.93
N ALA A 10 7.94 -2.88 -14.70
CA ALA A 10 7.34 -3.52 -13.55
C ALA A 10 6.46 -2.50 -12.83
N THR A 11 5.19 -2.83 -12.67
CA THR A 11 4.19 -2.10 -11.88
C THR A 11 3.54 -3.07 -10.91
N ASP A 12 2.74 -2.54 -9.99
CA ASP A 12 1.93 -3.39 -9.12
C ASP A 12 1.01 -4.31 -9.95
N PRO A 13 0.84 -5.58 -9.56
CA PRO A 13 -0.04 -6.50 -10.27
C PRO A 13 -1.50 -6.03 -10.27
N ASP A 14 -2.21 -6.23 -11.38
CA ASP A 14 -3.65 -5.94 -11.46
C ASP A 14 -4.43 -6.75 -10.40
N PRO A 15 -5.45 -6.15 -9.74
CA PRO A 15 -6.28 -6.86 -8.79
C PRO A 15 -7.15 -7.93 -9.49
N LEU A 16 -7.36 -9.07 -8.82
CA LEU A 16 -8.15 -10.20 -9.35
C LEU A 16 -9.58 -10.27 -8.80
N GLN A 17 -9.93 -9.39 -7.87
CA GLN A 17 -11.21 -9.31 -7.18
C GLN A 17 -11.48 -7.86 -6.75
N ASP A 18 -12.70 -7.56 -6.32
CA ASP A 18 -13.13 -6.20 -5.97
C ASP A 18 -12.29 -5.58 -4.83
N PHE A 19 -11.93 -6.36 -3.81
CA PHE A 19 -11.10 -5.89 -2.70
C PHE A 19 -10.25 -7.01 -2.07
N CYS A 20 -9.12 -6.60 -1.48
CA CYS A 20 -8.22 -7.42 -0.68
C CYS A 20 -7.61 -6.51 0.40
N VAL A 21 -8.20 -6.50 1.60
CA VAL A 21 -7.65 -5.72 2.73
C VAL A 21 -6.46 -6.48 3.28
N ALA A 22 -5.29 -5.85 3.36
CA ALA A 22 -4.07 -6.50 3.80
C ALA A 22 -4.17 -7.01 5.24
N ASP A 23 -3.86 -8.28 5.45
CA ASP A 23 -3.54 -8.83 6.76
C ASP A 23 -2.05 -8.58 7.04
N LEU A 24 -1.77 -7.48 7.75
CA LEU A 24 -0.41 -7.06 8.10
C LEU A 24 0.28 -8.03 9.08
N SER A 25 -0.48 -8.93 9.70
CA SER A 25 0.02 -10.01 10.57
C SER A 25 0.02 -11.39 9.89
N GLY A 26 -0.46 -11.44 8.65
CA GLY A 26 -0.80 -12.69 7.98
C GLY A 26 0.43 -13.50 7.60
N THR A 27 0.24 -14.83 7.59
CA THR A 27 1.22 -15.78 7.10
C THR A 27 0.56 -16.70 6.06
N PRO A 28 1.28 -17.17 5.03
CA PRO A 28 2.70 -16.94 4.72
C PRO A 28 2.99 -15.55 4.14
N SER A 29 4.28 -15.18 4.10
CA SER A 29 4.74 -14.02 3.33
C SER A 29 4.66 -14.30 1.83
N VAL A 30 4.09 -13.37 1.08
CA VAL A 30 3.86 -13.45 -0.38
C VAL A 30 4.33 -12.16 -1.05
N ASN A 31 4.26 -12.07 -2.38
CA ASN A 31 4.43 -10.79 -3.06
C ASN A 31 3.22 -9.89 -2.72
N GLY A 32 3.45 -8.79 -2.00
CA GLY A 32 2.40 -7.98 -1.37
C GLY A 32 2.04 -8.51 0.03
N HIS A 33 0.74 -8.59 0.34
CA HIS A 33 0.23 -9.10 1.61
C HIS A 33 -0.88 -10.13 1.39
N PRO A 34 -1.03 -11.14 2.27
CA PRO A 34 -2.25 -11.93 2.32
C PRO A 34 -3.45 -11.03 2.66
N CYS A 35 -4.64 -11.38 2.18
CA CYS A 35 -5.87 -10.64 2.46
C CYS A 35 -6.56 -11.16 3.73
N LEU A 36 -7.19 -10.27 4.49
CA LEU A 36 -8.20 -10.65 5.47
C LEU A 36 -9.39 -11.35 4.80
N PRO A 37 -10.10 -12.24 5.51
CA PRO A 37 -11.39 -12.74 5.05
C PRO A 37 -12.37 -11.59 4.81
N PRO A 38 -13.18 -11.60 3.72
CA PRO A 38 -14.11 -10.50 3.43
C PRO A 38 -15.07 -10.16 4.56
N SER A 39 -15.48 -11.15 5.35
CA SER A 39 -16.34 -10.98 6.53
C SER A 39 -15.70 -10.19 7.67
N SER A 40 -14.37 -10.05 7.67
CA SER A 40 -13.58 -9.41 8.72
C SER A 40 -13.02 -8.04 8.32
N ALA A 41 -13.26 -7.61 7.08
CA ALA A 41 -12.73 -6.35 6.54
C ALA A 41 -13.39 -5.09 7.13
N GLY A 42 -14.63 -5.23 7.65
CA GLY A 42 -15.45 -4.09 8.04
C GLY A 42 -15.87 -3.23 6.85
N ASP A 43 -16.45 -2.06 7.12
CA ASP A 43 -17.05 -1.20 6.10
C ASP A 43 -16.19 0.05 5.77
N GLU A 44 -15.15 0.33 6.55
CA GLU A 44 -14.39 1.59 6.49
C GLU A 44 -13.04 1.48 5.76
N PHE A 45 -12.65 0.29 5.30
CA PHE A 45 -11.29 0.02 4.78
C PHE A 45 -10.87 0.82 3.54
N LEU A 46 -11.81 1.45 2.83
CA LEU A 46 -11.54 2.34 1.68
C LEU A 46 -11.28 3.80 2.09
N PHE A 47 -11.39 4.13 3.38
CA PHE A 47 -11.30 5.49 3.89
C PHE A 47 -10.26 5.59 5.01
N SER A 48 -9.55 6.73 5.06
CA SER A 48 -8.62 7.03 6.14
C SER A 48 -8.59 8.53 6.42
N THR A 49 -8.42 8.90 7.69
CA THR A 49 -8.23 10.29 8.13
C THR A 49 -6.80 10.58 8.57
N ARG A 50 -5.86 9.63 8.38
CA ARG A 50 -4.47 9.75 8.90
C ARG A 50 -3.73 10.98 8.37
N ILE A 51 -4.03 11.38 7.13
CA ILE A 51 -3.42 12.54 6.46
C ILE A 51 -4.31 13.80 6.48
N ALA A 52 -5.33 13.83 7.33
CA ALA A 52 -6.22 15.00 7.44
C ALA A 52 -5.53 16.22 8.07
N SER A 53 -4.40 16.01 8.76
CA SER A 53 -3.61 17.04 9.43
C SER A 53 -2.18 17.08 8.86
N GLY A 54 -1.58 18.26 8.84
CA GLY A 54 -0.18 18.42 8.42
C GLY A 54 0.80 17.91 9.48
N GLY A 55 1.89 17.31 9.01
CA GLY A 55 3.03 16.92 9.86
C GLY A 55 3.79 18.14 10.39
N ASP A 56 4.56 17.93 11.46
CA ASP A 56 5.35 18.99 12.10
C ASP A 56 6.68 19.21 11.34
N PRO A 57 6.87 20.35 10.64
CA PRO A 57 8.09 20.61 9.87
C PRO A 57 9.34 20.76 10.77
N LEU A 58 9.16 20.95 12.09
CA LEU A 58 10.26 21.04 13.06
C LEU A 58 10.60 19.70 13.70
N ALA A 59 9.87 18.62 13.38
CA ALA A 59 10.04 17.30 13.98
C ALA A 59 11.40 16.65 13.67
N ASN A 60 12.09 17.12 12.63
CA ASN A 60 13.43 16.64 12.28
C ASN A 60 14.26 17.71 11.55
N PRO A 61 15.60 17.55 11.47
CA PRO A 61 16.50 18.56 10.92
C PRO A 61 16.30 18.91 9.44
N ASN A 62 15.57 18.09 8.67
CA ASN A 62 15.38 18.33 7.24
C ASN A 62 14.36 19.44 6.97
N GLY A 63 13.57 19.86 7.97
CA GLY A 63 12.55 20.90 7.81
C GLY A 63 11.27 20.41 7.13
N SER A 64 11.03 19.10 7.13
CA SER A 64 9.87 18.44 6.50
C SER A 64 9.46 17.22 7.31
N ASN A 65 8.18 16.85 7.33
CA ASN A 65 7.72 15.63 7.99
C ASN A 65 6.81 14.82 7.08
N VAL A 66 7.20 13.57 6.84
CA VAL A 66 6.45 12.63 6.01
C VAL A 66 5.48 11.87 6.91
N THR A 67 4.22 11.87 6.52
CA THR A 67 3.18 10.98 7.07
C THR A 67 2.81 10.04 5.94
N GLU A 68 3.20 8.76 6.07
CA GLU A 68 2.94 7.75 5.05
C GLU A 68 1.47 7.30 5.09
N LEU A 69 1.00 6.80 3.96
CA LEU A 69 -0.29 6.15 3.82
C LEU A 69 -0.18 5.08 2.72
N ASP A 70 0.84 4.22 2.86
CA ASP A 70 0.98 3.03 2.04
C ASP A 70 0.12 1.89 2.61
N VAL A 71 0.31 0.66 2.14
CA VAL A 71 -0.49 -0.50 2.57
C VAL A 71 -0.30 -0.85 4.05
N SER A 72 0.78 -0.40 4.69
CA SER A 72 1.13 -0.76 6.07
C SER A 72 0.61 0.22 7.13
N GLU A 73 -0.03 1.32 6.73
CA GLU A 73 -0.49 2.42 7.59
C GLU A 73 -1.98 2.38 7.92
#